data_AF-A0A929PHX0-F1
#
_entry.id   AF-A0A929PHX0-F1
#
_cell.length_a   1.000
_cell.length_b   1.000
_cell.length_c   1.000
_cell.angle_alpha   90.00
_cell.angle_beta   90.00
_cell.angle_gamma   90.00
#
_symmetry.space_group_name_H-M   'P 1'
#
loop_
_entity.id
_entity.type
_entity.pdbx_description
1 polymer ?
#
loop_
_entity_poly.entity_id
_entity_poly.type
_entity_poly.pdbx_seq_one_letter_code
_entity_poly.pdbx_strand_id
1 'polypeptide(L)'
;MKRRIDTEVESILEEIEALEMLKDLGEKKFADEEGYADTIASRLRGMKTTQLRKFFDSIRTIKVKLKEGGWDDVKAEFYLLKPKIAHARGRNLIPEEFYEFLKVCMRKVDIGDDSEKKENFEKMVGFLEAIVAYHRYYNPRG
;
A
#
# COMPACT_ATOMS: atom_id res chain seq x y z
N MET A 1 11.68 10.03 20.48
CA MET A 1 12.52 9.26 19.54
C MET A 1 11.61 8.75 18.43
N LYS A 2 11.67 9.33 17.21
CA LYS A 2 10.98 8.74 16.05
C LYS A 2 11.62 7.37 15.84
N ARG A 3 10.83 6.29 15.84
CA ARG A 3 11.36 4.96 15.49
C ARG A 3 11.86 5.05 14.06
N ARG A 4 13.09 4.60 13.85
CA ARG A 4 13.64 4.41 12.50
C ARG A 4 12.87 3.26 11.86
N ILE A 5 12.56 3.41 10.58
CA ILE A 5 11.95 2.36 9.76
C ILE A 5 12.89 1.15 9.75
N ASP A 6 12.33 -0.05 9.69
CA ASP A 6 13.12 -1.29 9.53
C ASP A 6 13.95 -1.23 8.24
N THR A 7 15.24 -1.60 8.31
CA THR A 7 16.18 -1.46 7.19
C THR A 7 15.75 -2.24 5.94
N GLU A 8 15.13 -3.42 6.11
CA GLU A 8 14.65 -4.21 4.97
C GLU A 8 13.46 -3.52 4.30
N VAL A 9 12.56 -2.94 5.12
CA VAL A 9 11.45 -2.12 4.60
C VAL A 9 12.00 -0.87 3.91
N GLU A 10 12.99 -0.19 4.48
CA GLU A 10 13.64 0.98 3.88
C GLU A 10 14.20 0.65 2.48
N SER A 11 14.95 -0.46 2.35
CA SER A 11 15.47 -0.93 1.05
C SER A 11 14.36 -1.22 0.04
N ILE A 12 13.28 -1.88 0.45
CA ILE A 12 12.14 -2.15 -0.43
C ILE A 12 11.50 -0.84 -0.91
N LEU A 13 11.33 0.15 -0.03
CA LEU A 13 10.76 1.44 -0.39
C LEU A 13 11.65 2.21 -1.37
N GLU A 14 12.97 2.15 -1.20
CA GLU A 14 13.94 2.73 -2.14
C GLU A 14 13.84 2.07 -3.53
N GLU A 15 13.73 0.73 -3.58
CA GLU A 15 13.54 0.02 -4.84
C GLU A 15 12.23 0.39 -5.54
N ILE A 16 11.12 0.54 -4.80
CA ILE A 16 9.85 1.00 -5.37
C ILE A 16 9.96 2.45 -5.84
N GLU A 17 10.67 3.32 -5.10
CA GLU A 17 10.88 4.72 -5.49
C GLU A 17 11.74 4.83 -6.76
N ALA A 18 12.62 3.86 -7.01
CA ALA A 18 13.46 3.81 -8.21
C ALA A 18 12.70 3.36 -9.48
N LEU A 19 11.52 2.74 -9.34
CA LEU A 19 10.68 2.38 -10.49
C LEU A 19 10.18 3.64 -11.22
N GLU A 20 10.07 3.58 -12.54
CA GLU A 20 9.39 4.64 -13.30
C GLU A 20 7.91 4.68 -12.92
N MET A 21 7.22 3.56 -13.07
CA MET A 21 5.82 3.39 -12.70
C MET A 21 5.63 2.18 -11.78
N LEU A 22 4.56 2.20 -10.97
CA LEU A 22 4.31 1.10 -10.05
C LEU A 22 3.95 -0.19 -10.80
N LYS A 23 3.28 -0.08 -11.95
CA LYS A 23 2.87 -1.20 -12.79
C LYS A 23 4.03 -2.07 -13.26
N ASP A 24 5.24 -1.50 -13.33
CA ASP A 24 6.47 -2.17 -13.74
C ASP A 24 7.00 -3.15 -12.68
N LEU A 25 6.45 -3.09 -11.46
CA LEU A 25 6.75 -4.07 -10.42
C LEU A 25 6.10 -5.42 -10.77
N GLY A 26 6.95 -6.40 -11.10
CA GLY A 26 6.51 -7.77 -11.38
C GLY A 26 5.85 -8.43 -10.17
N GLU A 27 4.77 -9.18 -10.40
CA GLU A 27 3.96 -9.82 -9.36
C GLU A 27 4.79 -10.71 -8.45
N LYS A 28 5.66 -11.53 -9.04
CA LYS A 28 6.55 -12.41 -8.28
C LYS A 28 7.41 -11.64 -7.29
N LYS A 29 7.87 -10.44 -7.64
CA LYS A 29 8.79 -9.65 -6.76
C LYS A 29 8.11 -9.23 -5.46
N PHE A 30 6.82 -8.88 -5.52
CA PHE A 30 6.11 -8.43 -4.34
C PHE A 30 5.31 -9.53 -3.64
N ALA A 31 4.78 -10.51 -4.38
CA ALA A 31 3.78 -11.46 -3.86
C ALA A 31 4.34 -12.82 -3.45
N ASP A 32 5.57 -13.17 -3.85
CA ASP A 32 6.20 -14.45 -3.49
C ASP A 32 6.59 -14.49 -2.00
N GLU A 33 6.86 -15.68 -1.48
CA GLU A 33 7.44 -15.84 -0.13
C GLU A 33 8.79 -15.12 -0.06
N GLU A 34 9.08 -14.47 1.07
CA GLU A 34 10.23 -13.57 1.24
C GLU A 34 10.25 -12.36 0.27
N GLY A 35 9.17 -12.18 -0.51
CA GLY A 35 8.93 -11.02 -1.36
C GLY A 35 8.56 -9.78 -0.55
N TYR A 36 8.36 -8.67 -1.24
CA TYR A 36 8.17 -7.38 -0.57
C TYR A 36 6.97 -7.33 0.37
N ALA A 37 5.83 -7.91 -0.02
CA ALA A 37 4.63 -7.90 0.79
C ALA A 37 4.81 -8.70 2.08
N ASP A 38 5.51 -9.83 1.98
CA ASP A 38 5.82 -10.71 3.09
C ASP A 38 6.73 -10.02 4.11
N THR A 39 7.85 -9.45 3.62
CA THR A 39 8.80 -8.69 4.43
C THR A 39 8.12 -7.51 5.13
N ILE A 40 7.37 -6.67 4.40
CA ILE A 40 6.63 -5.55 4.99
C ILE A 40 5.66 -6.07 6.05
N ALA A 41 4.83 -7.06 5.72
CA ALA A 41 3.81 -7.59 6.62
C ALA A 41 4.38 -8.10 7.94
N SER A 42 5.53 -8.79 7.90
CA SER A 42 6.22 -9.30 9.09
C SER A 42 6.72 -8.18 10.03
N ARG A 43 6.94 -6.96 9.51
CA ARG A 43 7.41 -5.79 10.24
C ARG A 43 6.29 -4.86 10.70
N LEU A 44 5.03 -5.10 10.32
CA LEU A 44 3.86 -4.32 10.77
C LEU A 44 3.44 -4.66 12.22
N ARG A 45 4.41 -4.87 13.12
CA ARG A 45 4.17 -5.25 14.52
C ARG A 45 3.34 -4.18 15.22
N GLY A 46 2.20 -4.58 15.80
CA GLY A 46 1.27 -3.69 16.50
C GLY A 46 0.14 -3.13 15.64
N MET A 47 0.13 -3.41 14.33
CA MET A 47 -1.04 -3.13 13.51
C MET A 47 -2.13 -4.18 13.77
N LYS A 48 -3.31 -3.74 14.22
CA LYS A 48 -4.44 -4.66 14.37
C LYS A 48 -4.95 -5.08 12.99
N THR A 49 -5.20 -6.38 12.80
CA THR A 49 -5.82 -6.92 11.57
C THR A 49 -7.13 -6.21 11.21
N THR A 50 -7.92 -5.78 12.20
CA THR A 50 -9.15 -5.01 11.97
C THR A 50 -8.89 -3.61 11.42
N GLN A 51 -7.79 -2.95 11.80
CA GLN A 51 -7.41 -1.65 11.24
C GLN A 51 -6.89 -1.80 9.81
N LEU A 52 -5.99 -2.76 9.58
CA LEU A 52 -5.48 -3.06 8.23
C LEU A 52 -6.63 -3.37 7.26
N ARG A 53 -7.58 -4.21 7.69
CA ARG A 53 -8.79 -4.51 6.90
C ARG A 53 -9.61 -3.27 6.58
N LYS A 54 -9.88 -2.38 7.55
CA LYS A 54 -10.65 -1.15 7.31
C LYS A 54 -10.00 -0.22 6.29
N PHE A 55 -8.68 -0.06 6.35
CA PHE A 55 -7.93 0.71 5.35
C PHE A 55 -8.01 0.05 3.98
N PHE A 56 -7.76 -1.25 3.93
CA PHE A 56 -7.81 -2.02 2.70
C PHE A 56 -9.21 -1.96 2.04
N ASP A 57 -10.29 -2.14 2.81
CA ASP A 57 -11.65 -2.08 2.30
C ASP A 57 -11.97 -0.72 1.67
N SER A 58 -11.51 0.38 2.29
CA SER A 58 -11.70 1.73 1.74
C SER A 58 -11.02 1.89 0.38
N ILE A 59 -9.81 1.34 0.22
CA ILE A 59 -9.06 1.39 -1.05
C ILE A 59 -9.71 0.45 -2.09
N ARG A 60 -10.22 -0.71 -1.66
CA ARG A 60 -10.93 -1.66 -2.53
C ARG A 60 -12.21 -1.06 -3.10
N THR A 61 -12.95 -0.25 -2.34
CA THR A 61 -14.11 0.49 -2.85
C THR A 61 -13.74 1.42 -4.00
N ILE A 62 -12.58 2.10 -3.90
CA ILE A 62 -12.07 2.96 -4.97
C ILE A 62 -11.72 2.12 -6.21
N LYS A 63 -11.12 0.93 -6.04
CA LYS A 63 -10.83 0.00 -7.17
C LYS A 63 -12.10 -0.42 -7.92
N VAL A 64 -13.21 -0.64 -7.22
CA VAL A 64 -14.49 -0.98 -7.86
C VAL A 64 -14.97 0.18 -8.74
N LYS A 65 -15.01 1.40 -8.19
CA LYS A 65 -15.40 2.60 -8.95
C LYS A 65 -14.48 2.86 -10.14
N LEU A 66 -13.18 2.68 -9.96
CA LEU A 66 -12.18 2.83 -11.02
C LEU A 66 -12.45 1.89 -12.21
N LYS A 67 -12.92 0.66 -11.92
CA LYS A 67 -13.27 -0.31 -12.97
C LYS A 67 -14.53 0.09 -13.74
N GLU A 68 -15.48 0.75 -13.07
CA GLU A 68 -16.75 1.16 -13.65
C GLU A 68 -16.64 2.47 -14.45
N GLY A 69 -15.87 3.45 -13.96
CA GLY A 69 -15.87 4.83 -14.47
C GLY A 69 -14.51 5.40 -14.90
N GLY A 70 -13.40 4.72 -14.59
CA GLY A 70 -12.05 5.19 -14.93
C GLY A 70 -11.43 6.13 -13.88
N TRP A 71 -10.25 6.70 -14.21
CA TRP A 71 -9.44 7.44 -13.25
C TRP A 71 -10.09 8.75 -12.80
N ASP A 72 -10.73 9.47 -13.72
CA ASP A 72 -11.38 10.75 -13.46
C ASP A 72 -12.46 10.67 -12.37
N ASP A 73 -13.17 9.54 -12.30
CA ASP A 73 -14.22 9.30 -11.31
C ASP A 73 -13.67 9.04 -9.90
N VAL A 74 -12.42 8.58 -9.80
CA VAL A 74 -11.80 8.20 -8.53
C VAL A 74 -10.69 9.13 -8.06
N LYS A 75 -10.17 10.01 -8.92
CA LYS A 75 -9.01 10.86 -8.62
C LYS A 75 -9.19 11.64 -7.32
N ALA A 76 -10.37 12.20 -7.08
CA ALA A 76 -10.66 12.96 -5.87
C ALA A 76 -10.58 12.08 -4.61
N GLU A 77 -11.19 10.89 -4.64
CA GLU A 77 -11.13 9.92 -3.55
C GLU A 77 -9.70 9.43 -3.30
N PHE A 78 -8.95 9.18 -4.37
CA PHE A 78 -7.53 8.81 -4.31
C PHE A 78 -6.69 9.89 -3.62
N TYR A 79 -6.79 11.15 -4.04
CA TYR A 79 -6.04 12.24 -3.40
C TYR A 79 -6.42 12.44 -1.93
N LEU A 80 -7.69 12.24 -1.57
CA LEU A 80 -8.17 12.32 -0.19
C LEU A 80 -7.69 11.15 0.69
N LEU A 81 -7.13 10.07 0.13
CA LEU A 81 -6.45 9.06 0.94
C LEU A 81 -5.20 9.64 1.62
N LYS A 82 -4.45 10.53 0.96
CA LYS A 82 -3.20 11.12 1.48
C LYS A 82 -3.40 11.75 2.87
N PRO A 83 -4.33 12.69 3.09
CA PRO A 83 -4.58 13.25 4.42
C PRO A 83 -5.20 12.24 5.39
N LYS A 84 -6.04 11.30 4.94
CA LYS A 84 -6.60 10.24 5.81
C LYS A 84 -5.51 9.35 6.39
N ILE A 85 -4.56 8.94 5.57
CA ILE A 85 -3.41 8.10 5.94
C ILE A 85 -2.47 8.88 6.88
N ALA A 86 -2.18 10.16 6.57
CA ALA A 86 -1.39 11.02 7.45
C ALA A 86 -2.05 11.23 8.83
N HIS A 87 -3.36 11.45 8.87
CA HIS A 87 -4.11 11.56 10.12
C HIS A 87 -4.05 10.26 10.93
N ALA A 88 -4.26 9.11 10.28
CA ALA A 88 -4.16 7.81 10.93
C ALA A 88 -2.77 7.54 11.51
N ARG A 89 -1.72 7.94 10.79
CA ARG A 89 -0.35 7.90 11.30
C ARG A 89 -0.17 8.80 12.52
N GLY A 90 -0.63 10.05 12.46
CA GLY A 90 -0.57 11.00 13.59
C GLY A 90 -1.35 10.53 14.83
N ARG A 91 -2.38 9.69 14.65
CA ARG A 91 -3.14 9.03 15.72
C ARG A 91 -2.54 7.70 16.18
N ASN A 92 -1.37 7.31 15.66
CA ASN A 92 -0.72 6.02 15.91
C ASN A 92 -1.62 4.80 15.60
N LEU A 93 -2.55 4.93 14.64
CA LEU A 93 -3.43 3.84 14.21
C LEU A 93 -2.75 2.89 13.23
N ILE A 94 -1.72 3.38 12.54
CA ILE A 94 -0.90 2.62 11.61
C ILE A 94 0.59 2.81 11.94
N PRO A 95 1.42 1.76 11.76
CA PRO A 95 2.87 1.85 11.94
C PRO A 95 3.51 2.74 10.86
N GLU A 96 4.76 3.17 11.09
CA GLU A 96 5.49 4.05 10.15
C GLU A 96 5.75 3.34 8.82
N GLU A 97 6.09 2.06 8.90
CA GLU A 97 6.37 1.17 7.78
C GLU A 97 5.20 1.11 6.80
N PHE A 98 3.97 0.95 7.33
CA PHE A 98 2.76 0.93 6.50
C PHE A 98 2.42 2.31 5.93
N TYR A 99 2.66 3.37 6.71
CA TYR A 99 2.45 4.75 6.26
C TYR A 99 3.37 5.09 5.07
N GLU A 100 4.67 4.83 5.19
CA GLU A 100 5.64 5.13 4.13
C GLU A 100 5.44 4.24 2.90
N PHE A 101 5.09 2.95 3.08
CA PHE A 101 4.65 2.08 1.98
C PHE A 101 3.50 2.71 1.18
N LEU A 102 2.40 3.08 1.84
CA LEU A 102 1.26 3.68 1.14
C LEU A 102 1.66 4.99 0.45
N LYS A 103 2.46 5.83 1.12
CA LYS A 103 2.90 7.12 0.59
C LYS A 103 3.79 6.98 -0.65
N VAL A 104 4.72 6.01 -0.67
CA VAL A 104 5.58 5.68 -1.82
C VAL A 104 4.72 5.15 -2.98
N CYS A 105 3.88 4.13 -2.74
CA CYS A 105 3.03 3.59 -3.79
C CYS A 105 2.07 4.64 -4.37
N MET A 106 1.46 5.48 -3.53
CA MET A 106 0.57 6.54 -4.00
C MET A 106 1.28 7.61 -4.84
N ARG A 107 2.57 7.88 -4.62
CA ARG A 107 3.34 8.75 -5.55
C ARG A 107 3.46 8.09 -6.91
N LYS A 108 3.79 6.80 -6.94
CA LYS A 108 3.96 6.02 -8.18
C LYS A 108 2.66 5.78 -8.93
N VAL A 109 1.54 5.72 -8.22
CA VAL A 109 0.21 5.70 -8.85
C VAL A 109 -0.10 6.97 -9.62
N ASP A 110 0.43 8.11 -9.19
CA ASP A 110 0.09 9.42 -9.76
C ASP A 110 0.94 9.82 -10.98
N ILE A 111 1.63 8.84 -11.59
CA ILE A 111 2.51 9.01 -12.75
C ILE A 111 1.79 8.45 -13.99
N GLY A 112 2.01 9.10 -15.14
CA GLY A 112 1.47 8.69 -16.43
C GLY A 112 0.10 9.30 -16.76
N ASP A 113 -0.49 8.83 -17.85
CA ASP A 113 -1.87 9.17 -18.23
C ASP A 113 -2.92 8.41 -17.40
N ASP A 114 -4.21 8.70 -17.60
CA ASP A 114 -5.30 8.09 -16.83
C ASP A 114 -5.37 6.56 -16.94
N SER A 115 -4.99 5.99 -18.08
CA SER A 115 -4.91 4.54 -18.26
C SER A 115 -3.74 3.96 -17.45
N GLU A 116 -2.60 4.64 -17.46
CA GLU A 116 -1.43 4.21 -16.69
C GLU A 116 -1.66 4.35 -15.18
N LYS A 117 -2.30 5.45 -14.73
CA LYS A 117 -2.69 5.65 -13.33
C LYS A 117 -3.66 4.56 -12.86
N LYS A 118 -4.58 4.14 -13.73
CA LYS A 118 -5.47 2.99 -13.46
C LYS A 118 -4.66 1.72 -13.23
N GLU A 119 -3.76 1.37 -14.13
CA GLU A 119 -2.89 0.17 -14.01
C GLU A 119 -2.02 0.23 -12.75
N ASN A 120 -1.41 1.39 -12.49
CA ASN A 120 -0.60 1.62 -11.31
C ASN A 120 -1.43 1.44 -10.02
N PHE A 121 -2.65 1.98 -9.98
CA PHE A 121 -3.53 1.83 -8.82
C PHE A 121 -3.95 0.37 -8.63
N GLU A 122 -4.30 -0.34 -9.70
CA GLU A 122 -4.62 -1.77 -9.62
C GLU A 122 -3.45 -2.58 -9.07
N LYS A 123 -2.22 -2.26 -9.49
CA LYS A 123 -0.99 -2.86 -8.95
C LYS A 123 -0.81 -2.56 -7.46
N MET A 124 -0.99 -1.31 -7.04
CA MET A 124 -0.96 -0.92 -5.62
C MET A 124 -1.96 -1.75 -4.79
N VAL A 125 -3.18 -1.94 -5.30
CA VAL A 125 -4.20 -2.72 -4.58
C VAL A 125 -3.81 -4.19 -4.48
N GLY A 126 -3.27 -4.80 -5.54
CA GLY A 126 -2.77 -6.18 -5.49
C GLY A 126 -1.62 -6.35 -4.49
N PHE A 127 -0.72 -5.37 -4.41
CA PHE A 127 0.35 -5.36 -3.41
C PHE A 127 -0.22 -5.25 -1.98
N LEU A 128 -1.19 -4.36 -1.76
CA LEU A 128 -1.84 -4.24 -0.47
C LEU A 128 -2.63 -5.52 -0.09
N GLU A 129 -3.27 -6.20 -1.05
CA GLU A 129 -3.92 -7.51 -0.87
C GLU A 129 -2.92 -8.56 -0.35
N ALA A 130 -1.73 -8.63 -0.96
CA ALA A 130 -0.67 -9.53 -0.51
C ALA A 130 -0.20 -9.20 0.92
N ILE A 131 0.00 -7.92 1.25
CA ILE A 131 0.36 -7.49 2.62
C ILE A 131 -0.72 -7.91 3.62
N VAL A 132 -2.01 -7.75 3.29
CA VAL A 132 -3.11 -8.17 4.17
C VAL A 132 -3.09 -9.69 4.40
N ALA A 133 -2.80 -10.47 3.35
CA ALA A 133 -2.71 -11.92 3.43
C ALA A 133 -1.54 -12.37 4.33
N TYR A 134 -0.32 -11.88 4.07
CA TYR A 134 0.87 -12.19 4.89
C TYR A 134 0.75 -11.66 6.32
N HIS A 135 0.14 -10.48 6.51
CA HIS A 135 -0.09 -9.95 7.86
C HIS A 135 -0.98 -10.90 8.66
N ARG A 136 -1.99 -11.49 8.04
CA ARG A 136 -2.82 -12.50 8.68
C ARG A 136 -2.06 -13.80 8.97
N TYR A 137 -1.11 -14.19 8.12
CA TYR A 137 -0.23 -15.33 8.34
C TYR A 137 0.66 -15.13 9.57
N TYR A 138 1.26 -13.95 9.76
CA TYR A 138 2.08 -13.62 10.94
C TYR A 138 1.29 -13.28 12.19
N ASN A 139 0.03 -12.89 12.04
CA ASN A 139 -0.88 -12.58 13.14
C ASN A 139 -2.10 -13.51 13.08
N PRO A 140 -1.91 -14.84 13.13
CA PRO A 140 -3.02 -15.77 13.25
C PRO A 140 -3.69 -15.46 14.59
N ARG A 141 -5.02 -15.30 14.56
CA ARG A 141 -5.81 -14.85 15.72
C ARG A 141 -5.32 -15.46 17.05
N GLY A 142 -4.94 -14.59 17.98
CA GLY A 142 -5.28 -14.80 19.39
C GLY A 142 -6.75 -14.55 19.61
#